data_AF-A5BMZ5-F1
#
_entry.id   AF-A5BMZ5-F1
#
_cell.length_a   1.000
_cell.length_b   1.000
_cell.length_c   1.000
_cell.angle_alpha   90.00
_cell.angle_beta   90.00
_cell.angle_gamma   90.00
#
_symmetry.space_group_name_H-M   'P 1'
#
loop_
_entity.id
_entity.type
_entity.pdbx_description
1 polymer ?
#
loop_
_entity_poly.entity_id
_entity_poly.type
_entity_poly.pdbx_seq_one_letter_code
_entity_poly.pdbx_strand_id
1 'polypeptide(L)'
;MAADDIPLDDKAKRMRDLLSSFYAPDPSTASNTSSKYVSLDAINTTSFDADQYMNLLAQKSNLEGLLQRHVEMAAEIKNLDTDLQMLVYENYNKFISATETIKRMKNNIVGMEANMEQLLKKIMSVQSRSDGVNTSLFEKREHIEKLHRTRNLLRKVQAYGDSSFQDCKRASEEAMSIIIKNLQEKVCLDSESVQVRAEAVVLLKQLNFQVDSLKAKLLETLEKYLITLQLNSRAISTTSLDSDEPSKQGSSSDALPGTAHEASTREFVEAVHAYRLIFPDSLRRSTNQTCTRSGYQVWMNY
;
A
#
# COMPACT_ATOMS: atom_id res chain seq x y z
N MET A 1 8.31 -9.00 41.17
CA MET A 1 9.70 -8.54 41.18
C MET A 1 10.11 -8.36 42.63
N ALA A 2 10.73 -9.36 43.23
CA ALA A 2 11.35 -9.27 44.53
C ALA A 2 12.86 -9.18 44.28
N ALA A 3 13.46 -8.03 44.58
CA ALA A 3 14.90 -7.85 44.55
C ALA A 3 15.45 -8.34 45.88
N ASP A 4 16.04 -9.53 45.89
CA ASP A 4 16.90 -10.00 46.97
C ASP A 4 18.24 -9.27 46.88
N ASP A 5 18.33 -8.10 47.52
CA ASP A 5 19.60 -7.46 47.87
C ASP A 5 20.21 -8.22 49.05
N ILE A 6 21.02 -9.24 48.76
CA ILE A 6 21.78 -9.99 49.76
C ILE A 6 23.11 -9.25 50.05
N PRO A 7 23.49 -9.00 51.31
CA PRO A 7 24.50 -8.00 51.68
C PRO A 7 25.93 -8.51 51.42
N LEU A 8 26.60 -7.96 50.41
CA LEU A 8 28.04 -8.18 50.15
C LEU A 8 28.95 -7.66 51.28
N ASP A 9 28.45 -6.73 52.10
CA ASP A 9 29.23 -6.03 53.14
C ASP A 9 29.56 -6.93 54.35
N ASP A 10 28.68 -7.86 54.72
CA ASP A 10 28.91 -8.76 55.87
C ASP A 10 30.09 -9.70 55.66
N LYS A 11 30.28 -10.18 54.42
CA LYS A 11 31.43 -11.03 54.06
C LYS A 11 32.72 -10.24 54.10
N ALA A 12 32.70 -9.00 53.61
CA ALA A 12 33.85 -8.11 53.63
C ALA A 12 34.23 -7.68 55.06
N LYS A 13 33.24 -7.48 55.93
CA LYS A 13 33.45 -7.15 57.34
C LYS A 13 34.05 -8.32 58.12
N ARG A 14 33.49 -9.53 57.99
CA ARG A 14 34.06 -10.76 58.60
C ARG A 14 35.49 -11.03 58.15
N MET A 15 35.79 -10.77 56.87
CA MET A 15 37.14 -10.95 56.33
C MET A 15 38.12 -9.91 56.89
N ARG A 16 37.69 -8.66 57.08
CA ARG A 16 38.50 -7.63 57.75
C ARG A 16 38.76 -7.96 59.22
N ASP A 17 37.74 -8.41 59.95
CA ASP A 17 37.89 -8.79 61.37
C ASP A 17 38.83 -9.99 61.53
N LEU A 18 38.73 -10.99 60.63
CA LEU A 18 39.63 -12.15 60.62
C LEU A 18 41.07 -11.74 60.30
N LEU A 19 41.29 -10.90 59.29
CA LEU A 19 42.63 -10.40 58.97
C LEU A 19 43.18 -9.55 60.14
N SER A 20 42.34 -8.76 60.79
CA SER A 20 42.74 -7.98 61.96
C SER A 20 43.16 -8.87 63.14
N SER A 21 42.54 -10.03 63.34
CA SER A 21 42.96 -10.96 64.41
C SER A 21 44.29 -11.65 64.11
N PHE A 22 44.62 -11.88 62.84
CA PHE A 22 45.87 -12.53 62.43
C PHE A 22 47.06 -11.58 62.33
N TYR A 23 46.82 -10.30 62.02
CA TYR A 23 47.87 -9.31 61.78
C TYR A 23 47.91 -8.16 62.81
N ALA A 24 47.12 -8.23 63.88
CA ALA A 24 47.23 -7.27 64.98
C ALA A 24 48.65 -7.36 65.60
N PRO A 25 49.29 -6.22 65.90
CA PRO A 25 50.58 -6.22 66.59
C PRO A 25 50.44 -6.90 67.95
N ASP A 26 51.23 -7.94 68.20
CA ASP A 26 51.27 -8.62 69.49
C ASP A 26 51.82 -7.64 70.57
N PRO A 27 51.10 -7.37 71.68
CA PRO A 27 51.58 -6.49 72.74
C PRO A 27 52.88 -6.96 73.42
N SER A 28 53.37 -8.16 73.11
CA SER A 28 54.62 -8.71 73.62
C SER A 28 55.90 -7.99 73.13
N THR A 29 55.82 -7.06 72.17
CA THR A 29 57.00 -6.25 71.73
C THR A 29 57.24 -4.97 72.56
N ALA A 30 56.40 -4.68 73.56
CA ALA A 30 56.45 -3.43 74.32
C ALA A 30 56.69 -3.59 75.83
N SER A 31 57.41 -4.63 76.27
CA SER A 31 57.83 -4.76 77.67
C SER A 31 59.28 -5.21 77.78
N ASN A 32 60.19 -4.24 77.70
CA ASN A 32 61.57 -4.41 78.12
C ASN A 32 61.70 -4.22 79.64
N THR A 33 62.48 -5.12 80.25
CA THR A 33 63.07 -5.09 81.60
C THR A 33 62.20 -5.54 82.79
N SER A 34 62.31 -6.83 83.13
CA SER A 34 62.34 -7.27 84.53
C SER A 34 63.11 -8.60 84.66
N SER A 35 64.00 -8.66 85.63
CA SER A 35 65.02 -9.69 85.80
C SER A 35 64.49 -11.05 86.26
N LYS A 36 65.26 -12.10 85.92
CA LYS A 36 65.40 -13.39 86.64
C LYS A 36 64.15 -14.26 86.64
N TYR A 37 64.10 -15.20 85.70
CA TYR A 37 64.54 -16.59 85.86
C TYR A 37 64.71 -17.16 84.44
N VAL A 38 65.88 -17.75 84.11
CA VAL A 38 66.00 -18.54 82.88
C VAL A 38 65.15 -19.79 83.09
N SER A 39 63.89 -19.71 82.66
CA SER A 39 63.00 -20.86 82.60
C SER A 39 63.51 -21.79 81.49
N LEU A 40 63.56 -23.10 81.75
CA LEU A 40 63.97 -24.07 80.73
C LEU A 40 63.07 -24.04 79.48
N ASP A 41 61.87 -23.45 79.57
CA ASP A 41 60.93 -23.38 78.45
C ASP A 41 61.13 -22.15 77.53
N ALA A 42 62.10 -21.28 77.82
CA ALA A 42 62.33 -20.03 77.08
C ALA A 42 63.15 -20.21 75.77
N ILE A 43 63.21 -21.43 75.23
CA ILE A 43 64.01 -21.80 74.04
C ILE A 43 63.66 -21.02 72.75
N ASN A 44 62.43 -20.50 72.67
CA ASN A 44 61.93 -19.74 71.51
C ASN A 44 62.17 -18.23 71.61
N THR A 45 62.87 -17.76 72.65
CA THR A 45 63.12 -16.33 72.87
C THR A 45 64.34 -15.87 72.07
N THR A 46 64.31 -14.65 71.54
CA THR A 46 65.42 -14.05 70.78
C THR A 46 66.73 -13.87 71.57
N SER A 47 66.68 -14.00 72.90
CA SER A 47 67.83 -13.95 73.81
C SER A 47 68.28 -15.34 74.30
N PHE A 48 67.93 -16.41 73.59
CA PHE A 48 68.31 -17.77 73.96
C PHE A 48 69.84 -17.95 73.92
N ASP A 49 70.39 -18.49 75.01
CA ASP A 49 71.80 -18.86 75.14
C ASP A 49 71.89 -20.38 75.39
N ALA A 50 72.44 -21.08 74.39
CA ALA A 50 72.55 -22.54 74.39
C ALA A 50 73.44 -23.06 75.52
N ASP A 51 74.52 -22.35 75.85
CA ASP A 51 75.48 -22.78 76.86
C ASP A 51 74.88 -22.63 78.27
N GLN A 52 74.16 -21.54 78.53
CA GLN A 52 73.44 -21.36 79.79
C GLN A 52 72.31 -22.38 79.97
N TYR A 53 71.55 -22.65 78.91
CA TYR A 53 70.48 -23.64 78.92
C TYR A 53 71.02 -25.06 79.17
N MET A 54 72.09 -25.45 78.48
CA MET A 54 72.70 -26.78 78.63
C MET A 54 73.33 -26.99 80.01
N ASN A 55 74.01 -25.98 80.56
CA ASN A 55 74.55 -26.05 81.92
C ASN A 55 73.44 -26.21 82.97
N LEU A 56 72.33 -25.48 82.82
CA LEU A 56 71.17 -25.58 83.71
C LEU A 56 70.46 -26.94 83.58
N LEU A 57 70.33 -27.45 82.36
CA LEU A 57 69.74 -28.75 82.07
C LEU A 57 70.58 -29.87 82.70
N ALA A 58 71.90 -29.87 82.48
CA ALA A 58 72.82 -30.87 83.04
C ALA A 58 72.87 -30.89 84.58
N GLN A 59 72.63 -29.75 85.23
CA GLN A 59 72.54 -29.68 86.70
C GLN A 59 71.20 -30.19 87.25
N LYS A 60 70.11 -30.13 86.47
CA LYS A 60 68.75 -30.43 86.92
C LYS A 60 68.22 -31.79 86.50
N SER A 61 68.72 -32.38 85.42
CA SER A 61 68.31 -33.69 84.94
C SER A 61 69.35 -34.77 85.25
N ASN A 62 68.89 -36.02 85.41
CA ASN A 62 69.76 -37.19 85.43
C ASN A 62 70.10 -37.62 83.99
N LEU A 63 71.04 -38.55 83.83
CA LEU A 63 71.51 -39.00 82.51
C LEU A 63 70.37 -39.52 81.62
N GLU A 64 69.41 -40.25 82.18
CA GLU A 64 68.24 -40.77 81.47
C GLU A 64 67.36 -39.64 80.92
N GLY A 65 67.07 -38.62 81.74
CA GLY A 65 66.29 -37.46 81.32
C GLY A 65 67.02 -36.63 80.25
N LEU A 66 68.34 -36.55 80.31
CA LEU A 66 69.14 -35.89 79.27
C LEU A 66 69.11 -36.66 77.95
N LEU A 67 69.17 -37.99 78.01
CA LEU A 67 69.12 -38.87 76.84
C LEU A 67 67.74 -38.83 76.18
N GLN A 68 66.68 -38.88 76.99
CA GLN A 68 65.30 -38.71 76.53
C GLN A 68 65.11 -37.34 75.84
N ARG A 69 65.63 -36.25 76.43
CA ARG A 69 65.54 -34.92 75.82
C ARG A 69 66.31 -34.81 74.50
N HIS A 70 67.45 -35.49 74.38
CA HIS A 70 68.17 -35.58 73.10
C HIS A 70 67.33 -36.31 72.03
N VAL A 71 66.71 -37.43 72.37
CA VAL A 71 65.85 -38.19 71.44
C VAL A 71 64.66 -37.34 70.99
N GLU A 72 64.00 -36.66 71.91
CA GLU A 72 62.89 -35.74 71.61
C GLU A 72 63.32 -34.60 70.70
N MET A 73 64.46 -33.96 71.00
CA MET A 73 65.00 -32.87 70.20
C MET A 73 65.37 -33.33 68.79
N ALA A 74 65.94 -34.54 68.64
CA ALA A 74 66.24 -35.12 67.34
C ALA A 74 64.97 -35.39 66.52
N ALA A 75 63.89 -35.84 67.17
CA ALA A 75 62.59 -36.02 66.52
C ALA A 75 61.96 -34.67 66.13
N GLU A 76 62.06 -33.66 66.99
CA GLU A 76 61.56 -32.30 66.75
C GLU A 76 62.28 -31.63 65.57
N ILE A 77 63.62 -31.75 65.49
CA ILE A 77 64.42 -31.26 64.35
C ILE A 77 63.92 -31.87 63.03
N LYS A 78 63.67 -33.18 63.01
CA LYS A 78 63.20 -33.87 61.81
C LYS A 78 61.79 -33.44 61.41
N ASN A 79 60.90 -33.25 62.38
CA ASN A 79 59.55 -32.78 62.12
C ASN A 79 59.55 -31.35 61.57
N LEU A 80 60.34 -30.46 62.15
CA LEU A 80 60.51 -29.08 61.67
C LEU A 80 61.07 -29.02 60.25
N ASP A 81 62.01 -29.88 59.88
CA ASP A 81 62.50 -29.98 58.50
C ASP A 81 61.39 -30.42 57.54
N THR A 82 60.57 -31.40 57.95
CA THR A 82 59.43 -31.87 57.16
C THR A 82 58.38 -30.77 56.99
N ASP A 83 58.09 -30.01 58.04
CA ASP A 83 57.16 -28.89 58.02
C ASP A 83 57.68 -27.75 57.14
N LEU A 84 58.98 -27.45 57.22
CA LEU A 84 59.63 -26.46 56.35
C LEU A 84 59.49 -26.87 54.88
N GLN A 85 59.79 -28.13 54.54
CA GLN A 85 59.63 -28.64 53.19
C GLN A 85 58.18 -28.50 52.72
N MET A 86 57.22 -28.92 53.54
CA MET A 86 55.79 -28.81 53.24
C MET A 86 55.36 -27.36 52.99
N LEU A 87 55.81 -26.42 53.81
CA LEU A 87 55.52 -24.99 53.64
C LEU A 87 56.08 -24.46 52.31
N VAL A 88 57.32 -24.83 51.98
CA VAL A 88 57.97 -24.45 50.72
C VAL A 88 57.17 -25.00 49.53
N TYR A 89 56.78 -26.28 49.56
CA TYR A 89 55.94 -26.88 48.52
C TYR A 89 54.61 -26.18 48.36
N GLU A 90 53.90 -25.91 49.47
CA GLU A 90 52.65 -25.18 49.42
C GLU A 90 52.82 -23.78 48.84
N ASN A 91 53.89 -23.08 49.21
CA ASN A 91 54.16 -21.73 48.72
C ASN A 91 54.46 -21.72 47.22
N TYR A 92 55.32 -22.63 46.75
CA TYR A 92 55.60 -22.77 45.31
C TYR A 92 54.34 -23.18 44.52
N ASN A 93 53.53 -24.11 45.03
CA ASN A 93 52.28 -24.49 44.38
C ASN A 93 51.30 -23.31 44.28
N LYS A 94 51.20 -22.47 45.32
CA LYS A 94 50.40 -21.23 45.29
C LYS A 94 50.95 -20.25 44.24
N PHE A 95 52.27 -20.10 44.15
CA PHE A 95 52.90 -19.22 43.14
C PHE A 95 52.67 -19.72 41.70
N ILE A 96 52.80 -21.02 41.47
CA ILE A 96 52.52 -21.65 40.18
C ILE A 96 51.05 -21.42 39.81
N SER A 97 50.12 -21.69 40.74
CA SER A 97 48.69 -21.50 40.52
C SER A 97 48.32 -20.05 40.22
N ALA A 98 48.94 -19.09 40.93
CA ALA A 98 48.78 -17.67 40.67
C ALA A 98 49.29 -17.30 39.27
N THR A 99 50.46 -17.82 38.89
CA THR A 99 51.07 -17.59 37.57
C THR A 99 50.21 -18.17 36.44
N GLU A 100 49.65 -19.37 36.61
CA GLU A 100 48.71 -19.95 35.65
C GLU A 100 47.42 -19.14 35.52
N THR A 101 46.91 -18.61 36.64
CA THR A 101 45.73 -17.74 36.64
C THR A 101 45.99 -16.47 35.84
N ILE A 102 47.14 -15.81 36.05
CA ILE A 102 47.55 -14.64 35.27
C ILE A 102 47.65 -14.97 33.78
N LYS A 103 48.24 -16.12 33.43
CA LYS A 103 48.37 -16.56 32.03
C LYS A 103 46.99 -16.78 31.38
N ARG A 104 46.05 -17.38 32.11
CA ARG A 104 44.66 -17.58 31.66
C ARG A 104 43.94 -16.25 31.48
N MET A 105 44.08 -15.33 32.43
CA MET A 105 43.52 -13.98 32.33
C MET A 105 44.05 -13.24 31.10
N LYS A 106 45.37 -13.28 30.85
CA LYS A 106 45.97 -12.67 29.66
C LYS A 106 45.37 -13.20 28.36
N ASN A 107 45.28 -14.52 28.22
CA ASN A 107 44.76 -15.14 27.00
C ASN A 107 43.28 -14.80 26.77
N ASN A 108 42.48 -14.75 27.83
CA ASN A 108 41.07 -14.36 27.75
C ASN A 108 40.91 -12.89 27.31
N ILE A 109 41.70 -11.97 27.87
CA ILE A 109 41.65 -10.54 27.52
C ILE A 109 42.04 -10.33 26.06
N VAL A 110 43.14 -10.96 25.61
CA VAL A 110 43.58 -10.87 24.21
C VAL A 110 42.54 -11.48 23.26
N GLY A 111 41.91 -12.60 23.64
CA GLY A 111 40.80 -13.17 22.86
C GLY A 111 39.58 -12.24 22.76
N MET A 112 39.29 -11.46 23.81
CA MET A 112 38.18 -10.53 23.84
C MET A 112 38.39 -9.33 22.90
N GLU A 113 39.61 -8.81 22.80
CA GLU A 113 39.96 -7.72 21.86
C GLU A 113 39.69 -8.14 20.41
N ALA A 114 40.18 -9.31 20.00
CA ALA A 114 39.94 -9.85 18.66
C ALA A 114 38.43 -10.05 18.37
N ASN A 115 37.67 -10.54 19.36
CA ASN A 115 36.23 -10.70 19.23
C ASN A 115 35.50 -9.35 19.09
N MET A 116 35.94 -8.33 19.83
CA MET A 116 35.37 -6.98 19.76
C MET A 116 35.64 -6.32 18.40
N GLU A 117 36.85 -6.49 17.84
CA GLU A 117 37.16 -6.04 16.48
C GLU A 117 36.30 -6.73 15.42
N GLN A 118 36.11 -8.05 15.54
CA GLN A 118 35.22 -8.79 14.64
C GLN A 118 33.77 -8.32 14.75
N LEU A 119 33.30 -8.02 15.95
CA LEU A 119 31.97 -7.48 16.17
C LEU A 119 31.82 -6.10 15.50
N LEU A 120 32.80 -5.21 15.67
CA LEU A 120 32.80 -3.89 15.04
C LEU A 120 32.76 -4.00 13.51
N LYS A 121 33.56 -4.90 12.92
CA LYS A 121 33.52 -5.20 11.48
C LYS A 121 32.13 -5.68 11.02
N LYS A 122 31.48 -6.56 11.78
CA LYS A 122 30.12 -7.03 11.48
C LYS A 122 29.10 -5.90 11.55
N ILE A 123 29.18 -5.04 12.58
CA ILE A 123 28.29 -3.87 12.72
C ILE A 123 28.46 -2.93 11.54
N MET A 124 29.70 -2.60 11.16
CA MET A 124 29.96 -1.74 9.99
C MET A 124 29.44 -2.36 8.70
N SER A 125 29.60 -3.68 8.52
CA SER A 125 29.06 -4.40 7.35
C SER A 125 27.53 -4.36 7.32
N VAL A 126 26.87 -4.57 8.46
CA VAL A 126 25.40 -4.45 8.58
C VAL A 126 24.94 -3.03 8.28
N GLN A 127 25.61 -2.02 8.83
CA GLN A 127 25.30 -0.62 8.59
C GLN A 127 25.43 -0.26 7.11
N SER A 128 26.57 -0.58 6.47
CA SER A 128 26.77 -0.34 5.04
C SER A 128 25.71 -1.02 4.17
N ARG A 129 25.36 -2.27 4.48
CA ARG A 129 24.31 -2.99 3.75
C ARG A 129 22.92 -2.39 4.00
N SER A 130 22.64 -1.93 5.22
CA SER A 130 21.41 -1.22 5.57
C SER A 130 21.28 0.09 4.81
N ASP A 131 22.36 0.88 4.73
CA ASP A 131 22.38 2.15 3.99
C ASP A 131 22.16 1.92 2.49
N GLY A 132 22.76 0.85 1.93
CA GLY A 132 22.51 0.43 0.55
C GLY A 132 21.04 0.06 0.29
N VAL A 133 20.43 -0.74 1.18
CA VAL A 133 19.01 -1.08 1.09
C VAL A 133 18.14 0.16 1.23
N ASN A 134 18.44 1.04 2.19
CA ASN A 134 17.66 2.24 2.44
C ASN A 134 17.69 3.21 1.25
N THR A 135 18.86 3.39 0.63
CA THR A 135 19.02 4.18 -0.59
C THR A 135 18.19 3.60 -1.73
N SER A 136 18.26 2.28 -1.95
CA SER A 136 17.46 1.61 -2.99
C SER A 136 15.96 1.73 -2.74
N LEU A 137 15.50 1.54 -1.50
CA LEU A 137 14.08 1.68 -1.16
C LEU A 137 13.60 3.13 -1.29
N PHE A 138 14.45 4.11 -1.00
CA PHE A 138 14.12 5.53 -1.16
C PHE A 138 13.80 5.85 -2.62
N GLU A 139 14.63 5.42 -3.57
CA GLU A 139 14.38 5.59 -5.01
C GLU A 139 13.05 4.93 -5.43
N LYS A 140 12.81 3.69 -4.98
CA LYS A 140 11.54 2.99 -5.29
C LYS A 140 10.33 3.72 -4.71
N ARG A 141 10.41 4.24 -3.49
CA ARG A 141 9.34 5.06 -2.88
C ARG A 141 9.08 6.33 -3.69
N GLU A 142 10.12 7.00 -4.15
CA GLU A 142 9.98 8.20 -4.99
C GLU A 142 9.25 7.89 -6.31
N HIS A 143 9.60 6.78 -6.97
CA HIS A 143 8.90 6.33 -8.17
C HIS A 143 7.43 5.98 -7.92
N ILE A 144 7.13 5.31 -6.81
CA ILE A 144 5.76 5.00 -6.41
C ILE A 144 4.97 6.28 -6.17
N GLU A 145 5.55 7.27 -5.50
CA GLU A 145 4.91 8.58 -5.29
C GLU A 145 4.61 9.30 -6.61
N LYS A 146 5.56 9.30 -7.56
CA LYS A 146 5.33 9.83 -8.91
C LYS A 146 4.16 9.11 -9.60
N LEU A 147 4.13 7.79 -9.56
CA LEU A 147 3.04 7.00 -10.16
C LEU A 147 1.70 7.27 -9.47
N HIS A 148 1.68 7.41 -8.15
CA HIS A 148 0.48 7.71 -7.38
C HIS A 148 -0.09 9.10 -7.74
N ARG A 149 0.77 10.11 -7.90
CA ARG A 149 0.37 11.44 -8.41
C ARG A 149 -0.27 11.35 -9.79
N THR A 150 0.37 10.65 -10.73
CA THR A 150 -0.17 10.47 -12.08
C THR A 150 -1.52 9.73 -12.05
N ARG A 151 -1.62 8.63 -11.29
CA ARG A 151 -2.88 7.89 -11.13
C ARG A 151 -3.99 8.76 -10.57
N ASN A 152 -3.68 9.60 -9.58
CA ASN A 152 -4.67 10.51 -9.00
C ASN A 152 -5.15 11.56 -10.00
N LEU A 153 -4.25 12.10 -10.82
CA LEU A 153 -4.62 13.02 -11.91
C LEU A 153 -5.51 12.31 -12.94
N LEU A 154 -5.15 11.11 -13.38
CA LEU A 154 -5.97 10.31 -14.29
C LEU A 154 -7.36 10.05 -13.72
N ARG A 155 -7.47 9.73 -12.43
CA ARG A 155 -8.76 9.54 -11.76
C ARG A 155 -9.63 10.81 -11.78
N LYS A 156 -9.03 11.98 -11.59
CA LYS A 156 -9.74 13.27 -11.67
C LYS A 156 -10.25 13.53 -13.09
N VAL A 157 -9.42 13.28 -14.11
CA VAL A 157 -9.81 13.44 -15.51
C VAL A 157 -10.93 12.48 -15.88
N GLN A 158 -10.84 11.22 -15.45
CA GLN A 158 -11.88 10.22 -15.66
C GLN A 158 -13.21 10.64 -15.00
N ALA A 159 -13.17 11.07 -13.73
CA ALA A 159 -14.37 11.52 -13.04
C ALA A 159 -15.05 12.72 -13.74
N TYR A 160 -14.26 13.64 -14.29
CA TYR A 160 -14.78 14.75 -15.08
C TYR A 160 -15.37 14.30 -16.43
N GLY A 161 -14.74 13.30 -17.07
CA GLY A 161 -15.24 12.59 -18.24
C GLY A 161 -16.62 11.96 -18.03
N ASP A 162 -16.72 11.14 -16.99
CA ASP A 162 -17.91 10.33 -16.71
C ASP A 162 -19.10 11.17 -16.20
N SER A 163 -18.85 12.39 -15.70
CA SER A 163 -19.89 13.31 -15.25
C SER A 163 -20.13 14.42 -16.27
N SER A 164 -19.33 15.48 -16.23
CA SER A 164 -19.57 16.72 -16.97
C SER A 164 -19.63 16.53 -18.49
N PHE A 165 -18.75 15.71 -19.07
CA PHE A 165 -18.79 15.46 -20.51
C PHE A 165 -19.98 14.58 -20.90
N GLN A 166 -20.31 13.57 -20.10
CA GLN A 166 -21.47 12.72 -20.36
C GLN A 166 -22.79 13.46 -20.20
N ASP A 167 -22.90 14.35 -19.21
CA ASP A 167 -24.07 15.22 -19.02
C ASP A 167 -24.18 16.25 -20.15
N CYS A 168 -23.07 16.87 -20.56
CA CYS A 168 -23.06 17.77 -21.72
C CYS A 168 -23.49 17.04 -23.00
N LYS A 169 -22.97 15.83 -23.23
CA LYS A 169 -23.38 14.97 -24.35
C LYS A 169 -24.88 14.69 -24.30
N ARG A 170 -25.41 14.23 -23.17
CA ARG A 170 -26.84 13.95 -22.98
C ARG A 170 -27.70 15.18 -23.26
N ALA A 171 -27.35 16.33 -22.68
CA ALA A 171 -28.07 17.59 -22.90
C ALA A 171 -28.04 18.02 -24.38
N SER A 172 -26.91 17.84 -25.07
CA SER A 172 -26.79 18.14 -26.49
C SER A 172 -27.65 17.23 -27.37
N GLU A 173 -27.72 15.92 -27.05
CA GLU A 173 -28.56 14.95 -27.75
C GLU A 173 -30.05 15.24 -27.53
N GLU A 174 -30.44 15.61 -26.31
CA GLU A 174 -31.81 16.04 -25.99
C GLU A 174 -32.20 17.31 -26.76
N ALA A 175 -31.34 18.32 -26.79
CA ALA A 175 -31.56 19.53 -27.57
C ALA A 175 -31.69 19.23 -29.09
N MET A 176 -30.83 18.35 -29.62
CA MET A 176 -30.94 17.90 -31.01
C MET A 176 -32.26 17.17 -31.28
N SER A 177 -32.71 16.30 -30.37
CA SER A 177 -33.99 15.60 -30.48
C SER A 177 -35.17 16.57 -30.53
N ILE A 178 -35.16 17.60 -29.68
CA ILE A 178 -36.18 18.67 -29.67
C ILE A 178 -36.18 19.42 -31.00
N ILE A 179 -35.01 19.82 -31.52
CA ILE A 179 -34.91 20.52 -32.81
C ILE A 179 -35.43 19.64 -33.94
N ILE A 180 -35.03 18.36 -33.99
CA ILE A 180 -35.50 17.41 -35.01
C ILE A 180 -37.02 17.28 -34.96
N LYS A 181 -37.61 17.13 -33.76
CA LYS A 181 -39.07 17.02 -33.59
C LYS A 181 -39.80 18.27 -34.09
N ASN A 182 -39.31 19.46 -33.71
CA ASN A 182 -39.90 20.72 -34.15
C ASN A 182 -39.80 20.92 -35.68
N LEU A 183 -38.67 20.53 -36.28
CA LEU A 183 -38.51 20.57 -37.73
C LEU A 183 -39.44 19.58 -38.44
N GLN A 184 -39.61 18.36 -37.92
CA GLN A 184 -40.57 17.39 -38.46
C GLN A 184 -42.00 17.91 -38.40
N GLU A 185 -42.39 18.54 -37.28
CA GLU A 185 -43.71 19.15 -37.11
C GLU A 185 -43.93 20.25 -38.16
N LYS A 186 -42.96 21.16 -38.35
CA LYS A 186 -43.03 22.20 -39.39
C LYS A 186 -43.17 21.64 -40.81
N VAL A 187 -42.57 20.50 -41.12
CA VAL A 187 -42.71 19.87 -42.44
C VAL A 187 -44.10 19.25 -42.65
N CYS A 188 -44.76 18.79 -41.59
CA CYS A 188 -46.08 18.15 -41.66
C CYS A 188 -47.26 19.11 -41.50
N LEU A 189 -47.04 20.34 -41.03
CA LEU A 189 -48.11 21.32 -40.85
C LEU A 189 -48.53 21.95 -42.19
N ASP A 190 -49.81 21.81 -42.52
CA ASP A 190 -50.40 22.36 -43.75
C ASP A 190 -50.51 23.89 -43.73
N SER A 191 -50.53 24.50 -42.54
CA SER A 191 -50.54 25.95 -42.31
C SER A 191 -49.22 26.65 -42.65
N GLU A 192 -48.12 25.89 -42.78
CA GLU A 192 -46.79 26.42 -43.06
C GLU A 192 -46.57 26.59 -44.56
N SER A 193 -45.75 27.58 -44.95
CA SER A 193 -45.47 27.81 -46.37
C SER A 193 -44.60 26.71 -46.98
N VAL A 194 -44.73 26.48 -48.29
CA VAL A 194 -43.91 25.51 -49.04
C VAL A 194 -42.41 25.77 -48.87
N GLN A 195 -42.01 27.04 -48.78
CA GLN A 195 -40.61 27.45 -48.58
C GLN A 195 -40.09 27.04 -47.19
N VAL A 196 -40.86 27.29 -46.12
CA VAL A 196 -40.50 26.92 -44.74
C VAL A 196 -40.38 25.39 -44.60
N ARG A 197 -41.26 24.64 -45.27
CA ARG A 197 -41.19 23.17 -45.29
C ARG A 197 -39.95 22.64 -46.03
N ALA A 198 -39.58 23.25 -47.16
CA ALA A 198 -38.38 22.88 -47.90
C ALA A 198 -37.10 23.17 -47.08
N GLU A 199 -37.02 24.33 -46.44
CA GLU A 199 -35.91 24.70 -45.55
C GLU A 199 -35.80 23.75 -44.35
N ALA A 200 -36.92 23.38 -43.72
CA ALA A 200 -36.93 22.43 -42.61
C ALA A 200 -36.41 21.04 -43.02
N VAL A 201 -36.73 20.56 -44.22
CA VAL A 201 -36.18 19.30 -44.78
C VAL A 201 -34.68 19.38 -45.02
N VAL A 202 -34.18 20.52 -45.51
CA VAL A 202 -32.73 20.74 -45.68
C VAL A 202 -32.00 20.71 -44.33
N LEU A 203 -32.54 21.37 -43.31
CA LEU A 203 -31.98 21.37 -41.96
C LEU A 203 -31.98 19.97 -41.33
N LEU A 204 -33.06 19.20 -41.52
CA LEU A 204 -33.11 17.80 -41.08
C LEU A 204 -32.01 16.95 -41.75
N LYS A 205 -31.76 17.14 -43.04
CA LYS A 205 -30.69 16.44 -43.76
C LYS A 205 -29.30 16.84 -43.26
N GLN A 206 -29.08 18.11 -42.88
CA GLN A 206 -27.84 18.57 -42.26
C GLN A 206 -27.61 17.96 -40.87
N LEU A 207 -28.69 17.72 -40.11
CA LEU A 207 -28.66 16.99 -38.84
C LEU A 207 -28.55 15.46 -39.03
N ASN A 208 -28.27 14.98 -40.25
CA ASN A 208 -28.16 13.57 -40.62
C ASN A 208 -29.44 12.75 -40.32
N PHE A 209 -30.60 13.40 -40.31
CA PHE A 209 -31.90 12.75 -40.13
C PHE A 209 -32.41 12.13 -41.45
N GLN A 210 -32.86 10.87 -41.40
CA GLN A 210 -33.41 10.19 -42.59
C GLN A 210 -34.82 10.67 -42.90
N VAL A 211 -34.96 11.46 -43.96
CA VAL A 211 -36.24 12.09 -44.35
C VAL A 211 -37.18 11.14 -45.12
N ASP A 212 -36.74 9.92 -45.46
CA ASP A 212 -37.56 8.93 -46.20
C ASP A 212 -38.86 8.55 -45.46
N SER A 213 -38.82 8.52 -44.12
CA SER A 213 -40.02 8.25 -43.29
C SER A 213 -41.05 9.38 -43.36
N LEU A 214 -40.59 10.62 -43.48
CA LEU A 214 -41.41 11.82 -43.58
C LEU A 214 -42.03 11.92 -44.98
N LYS A 215 -41.22 11.58 -45.99
CA LYS A 215 -41.64 11.45 -47.38
C LYS A 215 -42.82 10.47 -47.52
N ALA A 216 -42.72 9.29 -46.90
CA ALA A 216 -43.78 8.28 -46.96
C ALA A 216 -45.08 8.75 -46.29
N LYS A 217 -45.00 9.41 -45.13
CA LYS A 217 -46.18 9.95 -44.42
C LYS A 217 -46.89 11.04 -45.21
N LEU A 218 -46.14 11.92 -45.86
CA LEU A 218 -46.72 12.99 -46.67
C LEU A 218 -47.38 12.44 -47.95
N LEU A 219 -46.79 11.40 -48.57
CA LEU A 219 -47.41 10.68 -49.68
C LEU A 219 -48.72 10.00 -49.28
N GLU A 220 -48.73 9.29 -48.14
CA GLU A 220 -49.94 8.62 -47.64
C GLU A 220 -51.07 9.64 -47.36
N THR A 221 -50.72 10.84 -46.90
CA THR A 221 -51.69 11.93 -46.66
C THR A 221 -52.26 12.46 -47.98
N LEU A 222 -51.43 12.63 -49.01
CA LEU A 222 -51.88 13.00 -50.35
C LEU A 222 -52.75 11.91 -51.00
N GLU A 223 -52.42 10.63 -50.80
CA GLU A 223 -53.24 9.49 -51.26
C GLU A 223 -54.61 9.47 -50.58
N LYS A 224 -54.68 9.72 -49.27
CA LYS A 224 -55.95 9.87 -48.53
C LYS A 224 -56.78 11.05 -49.04
N TYR A 225 -56.13 12.19 -49.31
CA TYR A 225 -56.79 13.36 -49.90
C TYR A 225 -57.34 13.05 -51.32
N LEU A 226 -56.60 12.30 -52.13
CA LEU A 226 -57.06 11.85 -53.45
C LEU A 226 -58.28 10.92 -53.34
N ILE A 227 -58.27 9.96 -52.42
CA ILE A 227 -59.39 9.03 -52.21
C ILE A 227 -60.66 9.78 -51.77
N THR A 228 -60.53 10.75 -50.88
CA THR A 228 -61.66 11.59 -50.44
C THR A 228 -62.20 12.46 -51.57
N LEU A 229 -61.31 13.02 -52.40
CA LEU A 229 -61.71 13.76 -53.61
C LEU A 229 -62.53 12.88 -54.58
N GLN A 230 -62.08 11.64 -54.81
CA GLN A 230 -62.74 10.67 -55.69
C GLN A 230 -64.08 10.16 -55.14
N LEU A 231 -64.20 10.03 -53.82
CA LEU A 231 -65.48 9.70 -53.19
C LEU A 231 -66.47 10.86 -53.32
N ASN A 232 -66.02 12.11 -53.16
CA ASN A 232 -66.85 13.28 -53.38
C ASN A 232 -67.29 13.42 -54.85
N SER A 233 -66.41 13.13 -55.81
CA SER A 233 -66.75 13.14 -57.24
C SER A 233 -67.77 12.04 -57.60
N ARG A 234 -67.68 10.86 -56.97
CA ARG A 234 -68.59 9.73 -57.19
C ARG A 234 -69.95 9.90 -56.50
N ALA A 235 -69.99 10.52 -55.33
CA ALA A 235 -71.24 10.87 -54.63
C ALA A 235 -72.10 11.85 -55.43
N ILE A 236 -71.47 12.73 -56.22
CA ILE A 236 -72.17 13.63 -57.17
C ILE A 236 -72.76 12.84 -58.35
N SER A 237 -72.23 11.65 -58.66
CA SER A 237 -72.75 10.79 -59.74
C SER A 237 -73.91 9.86 -59.32
N THR A 238 -74.22 9.69 -58.02
CA THR A 238 -75.20 8.70 -57.52
C THR A 238 -76.54 9.25 -57.04
N THR A 239 -76.86 10.53 -57.28
CA THR A 239 -78.17 11.14 -56.93
C THR A 239 -79.11 11.34 -58.13
N SER A 240 -78.75 10.83 -59.31
CA SER A 240 -79.62 10.86 -60.49
C SER A 240 -79.99 9.43 -60.87
N LEU A 241 -81.18 8.99 -60.44
CA LEU A 241 -82.16 8.16 -61.18
C LEU A 241 -83.21 7.62 -60.19
N ASP A 242 -84.35 8.31 -60.07
CA ASP A 242 -85.65 7.62 -60.09
C ASP A 242 -86.74 8.54 -60.69
N SER A 243 -87.40 7.98 -61.70
CA SER A 243 -88.56 8.28 -62.54
C SER A 243 -89.33 9.63 -62.55
N ASP A 244 -89.42 10.14 -63.80
CA ASP A 244 -90.60 10.57 -64.58
C ASP A 244 -91.42 11.86 -64.27
N GLU A 245 -91.65 12.59 -65.37
CA GLU A 245 -92.38 13.85 -65.68
C GLU A 245 -93.84 13.99 -65.14
N PRO A 246 -94.55 15.15 -65.25
CA PRO A 246 -94.34 16.28 -66.18
C PRO A 246 -94.48 17.73 -65.63
N SER A 247 -93.88 18.62 -66.44
CA SER A 247 -94.01 20.09 -66.57
C SER A 247 -95.03 20.91 -65.74
N LYS A 248 -94.53 21.98 -65.08
CA LYS A 248 -94.88 23.39 -65.37
C LYS A 248 -94.00 24.40 -64.60
N GLN A 249 -92.99 24.90 -65.32
CA GLN A 249 -92.58 26.30 -65.46
C GLN A 249 -92.45 27.19 -64.21
N GLY A 250 -91.19 27.46 -63.82
CA GLY A 250 -90.78 28.71 -63.18
C GLY A 250 -90.00 28.64 -61.85
N SER A 251 -89.01 27.74 -61.70
CA SER A 251 -88.00 27.74 -60.61
C SER A 251 -86.87 28.73 -60.96
N SER A 252 -86.39 29.65 -60.11
CA SER A 252 -85.67 29.52 -58.82
C SER A 252 -84.26 28.92 -58.94
N SER A 253 -83.28 29.73 -58.48
CA SER A 253 -81.95 29.40 -57.93
C SER A 253 -81.03 28.44 -58.69
N ASP A 254 -79.93 28.95 -59.28
CA ASP A 254 -78.83 28.11 -59.79
C ASP A 254 -77.50 28.40 -59.06
N ALA A 255 -77.29 27.67 -57.96
CA ALA A 255 -75.95 27.38 -57.46
C ALA A 255 -75.39 26.22 -58.30
N LEU A 256 -74.38 26.52 -59.12
CA LEU A 256 -73.77 25.58 -60.06
C LEU A 256 -72.99 24.47 -59.31
N PRO A 257 -73.17 23.15 -59.62
CA PRO A 257 -72.57 22.05 -58.85
C PRO A 257 -71.05 21.85 -59.01
N GLY A 258 -70.36 22.68 -59.81
CA GLY A 258 -68.97 22.45 -60.24
C GLY A 258 -67.87 23.17 -59.45
N THR A 259 -68.18 24.23 -58.69
CA THR A 259 -67.17 25.14 -58.13
C THR A 259 -66.40 24.55 -56.94
N ALA A 260 -67.06 23.74 -56.10
CA ALA A 260 -66.43 23.12 -54.94
C ALA A 260 -65.47 21.98 -55.32
N HIS A 261 -65.83 21.18 -56.34
CA HIS A 261 -64.98 20.12 -56.86
C HIS A 261 -63.74 20.71 -57.55
N GLU A 262 -63.91 21.76 -58.36
CA GLU A 262 -62.81 22.43 -59.06
C GLU A 262 -61.82 23.08 -58.08
N ALA A 263 -62.32 23.74 -57.02
CA ALA A 263 -61.48 24.28 -55.94
C ALA A 263 -60.67 23.18 -55.23
N SER A 264 -61.31 22.07 -54.87
CA SER A 264 -60.65 20.97 -54.17
C SER A 264 -59.64 20.22 -55.07
N THR A 265 -59.88 20.12 -56.39
CA THR A 265 -58.87 19.62 -57.35
C THR A 265 -57.66 20.54 -57.49
N ARG A 266 -57.88 21.86 -57.42
CA ARG A 266 -56.80 22.84 -57.48
C ARG A 266 -55.91 22.76 -56.24
N GLU A 267 -56.51 22.65 -55.06
CA GLU A 267 -55.78 22.44 -53.79
C GLU A 267 -54.95 21.14 -53.81
N PHE A 268 -55.49 20.06 -54.39
CA PHE A 268 -54.73 18.82 -54.57
C PHE A 268 -53.50 19.01 -55.47
N VAL A 269 -53.67 19.70 -56.61
CA VAL A 269 -52.57 19.95 -57.55
C VAL A 269 -51.50 20.83 -56.90
N GLU A 270 -51.90 21.84 -56.13
CA GLU A 270 -50.99 22.70 -55.36
C GLU A 270 -50.25 21.90 -54.26
N ALA A 271 -50.92 20.96 -53.59
CA ALA A 271 -50.30 20.07 -52.59
C ALA A 271 -49.29 19.08 -53.22
N VAL A 272 -49.60 18.52 -54.39
CA VAL A 272 -48.67 17.66 -55.15
C VAL A 272 -47.47 18.48 -55.66
N HIS A 273 -47.70 19.72 -56.09
CA HIS A 273 -46.62 20.62 -56.49
C HIS A 273 -45.71 20.99 -55.30
N ALA A 274 -46.29 21.31 -54.14
CA ALA A 274 -45.54 21.57 -52.91
C ALA A 274 -44.69 20.36 -52.48
N TYR A 275 -45.24 19.15 -52.54
CA TYR A 275 -44.50 17.92 -52.25
C TYR A 275 -43.26 17.75 -53.14
N ARG A 276 -43.39 18.05 -54.43
CA ARG A 276 -42.26 17.98 -55.39
C ARG A 276 -41.17 19.00 -55.08
N LEU A 277 -41.54 20.20 -54.62
CA LEU A 277 -40.59 21.23 -54.23
C LEU A 277 -39.84 20.89 -52.93
N ILE A 278 -40.52 20.25 -51.97
CA ILE A 278 -39.94 19.85 -50.68
C ILE A 278 -39.03 18.61 -50.86
N PHE A 279 -39.36 17.72 -51.80
CA PHE A 279 -38.60 16.49 -52.08
C PHE A 279 -38.19 16.35 -53.55
N PRO A 280 -37.24 17.15 -54.06
CA PRO A 280 -36.86 17.15 -55.47
C PRO A 280 -36.22 15.84 -55.95
N ASP A 281 -35.51 15.12 -55.07
CA ASP A 281 -34.84 13.85 -55.41
C ASP A 281 -35.79 12.63 -55.45
N SER A 282 -37.06 12.80 -55.09
CA SER A 282 -37.99 11.70 -54.84
C SER A 282 -38.35 10.85 -56.06
N LEU A 283 -38.23 11.41 -57.27
CA LEU A 283 -38.63 10.75 -58.52
C LEU A 283 -37.50 9.95 -59.19
N ARG A 284 -36.22 10.22 -58.90
CA ARG A 284 -35.08 9.51 -59.52
C ARG A 284 -34.98 8.04 -59.07
N ARG A 285 -35.56 7.67 -57.93
CA ARG A 285 -35.47 6.31 -57.37
C ARG A 285 -36.50 5.35 -57.96
N SER A 286 -37.66 5.82 -58.43
CA SER A 286 -38.71 4.96 -59.01
C SER A 286 -38.43 4.52 -60.46
N THR A 287 -37.54 5.19 -61.19
CA THR A 287 -37.15 4.81 -62.57
C THR A 287 -36.02 3.78 -62.64
N ASN A 288 -35.27 3.56 -61.55
CA ASN A 288 -34.09 2.68 -61.56
C ASN A 288 -34.37 1.25 -61.08
N GLN A 289 -35.56 0.96 -60.53
CA GLN A 289 -35.88 -0.37 -60.00
C GLN A 289 -36.42 -1.36 -61.07
N THR A 290 -36.63 -0.91 -62.31
CA THR A 290 -36.91 -1.78 -63.46
C THR A 290 -35.64 -2.22 -64.22
N CYS A 291 -34.45 -1.74 -63.84
CA CYS A 291 -33.21 -2.01 -64.54
C CYS A 291 -32.15 -2.72 -63.67
N THR A 292 -32.55 -3.75 -62.92
CA THR A 292 -31.62 -4.71 -62.29
C THR A 292 -32.10 -6.14 -62.51
N ARG A 293 -32.18 -6.55 -63.78
CA ARG A 293 -32.20 -7.97 -64.18
C ARG A 293 -31.11 -8.21 -65.23
N SER A 294 -29.87 -8.08 -64.80
CA SER A 294 -28.65 -8.65 -65.38
C SER A 294 -27.54 -8.21 -64.41
N GLY A 295 -27.02 -9.08 -63.54
CA GLY A 295 -26.07 -10.10 -63.93
C GLY A 295 -24.66 -9.57 -63.67
N TYR A 296 -23.99 -10.18 -62.69
CA TYR A 296 -22.58 -10.03 -62.28
C TYR A 296 -22.27 -9.11 -61.08
N GLN A 297 -22.03 -9.84 -60.00
CA GLN A 297 -21.47 -9.48 -58.71
C GLN A 297 -19.94 -9.68 -58.77
N VAL A 298 -19.25 -9.09 -57.78
CA VAL A 298 -17.84 -9.29 -57.40
C VAL A 298 -16.84 -8.41 -58.14
N TRP A 299 -16.18 -7.49 -57.43
CA TRP A 299 -14.72 -7.43 -57.25
C TRP A 299 -14.36 -6.44 -56.13
N MET A 300 -13.72 -6.99 -55.09
CA MET A 300 -12.65 -6.43 -54.25
C MET A 300 -12.82 -5.07 -53.55
N ASN A 301 -12.56 -5.06 -52.23
CA ASN A 301 -11.22 -4.70 -51.75
C ASN A 301 -10.98 -5.11 -50.29
N TYR A 302 -9.70 -5.40 -50.07
CA TYR A 302 -8.99 -5.80 -48.85
C TYR A 302 -9.24 -4.92 -47.63
#